data_AF-A0A8J7X642-F1
#
_entry.id   AF-A0A8J7X642-F1
#
_cell.length_a   1.000
_cell.length_b   1.000
_cell.length_c   1.000
_cell.angle_alpha   90.00
_cell.angle_beta   90.00
_cell.angle_gamma   90.00
#
_symmetry.space_group_name_H-M   'P 1'
#
loop_
_entity.id
_entity.type
_entity.pdbx_description
1 polymer ?
#
loop_
_entity_poly.entity_id
_entity_poly.type
_entity_poly.pdbx_seq_one_letter_code
_entity_poly.pdbx_strand_id
1 'polypeptide(L)'
;MRKWREIFGIKQNSLAQKLGISASVISDYESGRRKSPGIGFVRRFINALIQEDIKGRGGLTKMLSPTKKSEAILDLREFLTPLPIKKFIKAVDGRVIVRGNMKGSAIWGYTVIDSIKAILELSETDFMDLYGANTERALVFTKVHTGRSPMIAIKVTSPKPSLVILHGLKAGNVDKLAAGIAKNEDIPLVVSNIDSEEELTNKLRKLA
;
A
#
# COMPACT_ATOMS: atom_id res chain seq x y z
N MET A 1 -0.85 -22.08 -20.85
CA MET A 1 0.19 -21.12 -21.33
C MET A 1 -0.43 -19.96 -22.09
N ARG A 2 -1.29 -20.23 -23.08
CA ARG A 2 -2.00 -19.21 -23.87
C ARG A 2 -2.62 -18.09 -23.05
N LYS A 3 -3.47 -18.46 -22.08
CA LYS A 3 -4.14 -17.51 -21.17
C LYS A 3 -3.15 -16.57 -20.48
N TRP A 4 -2.04 -17.10 -19.95
CA TRP A 4 -1.02 -16.29 -19.28
C TRP A 4 -0.29 -15.36 -20.25
N ARG A 5 0.07 -15.82 -21.45
CA ARG A 5 0.67 -14.96 -22.48
C ARG A 5 -0.27 -13.81 -22.88
N GLU A 6 -1.55 -14.11 -23.08
CA GLU A 6 -2.57 -13.12 -23.46
C GLU A 6 -2.82 -12.10 -22.35
N ILE A 7 -2.88 -12.53 -21.09
CA ILE A 7 -2.99 -11.62 -19.93
C ILE A 7 -1.80 -10.65 -19.86
N PHE A 8 -0.59 -11.13 -20.15
CA PHE A 8 0.61 -10.29 -20.21
C PHE A 8 0.69 -9.44 -21.50
N GLY A 9 -0.24 -9.58 -22.45
CA GLY A 9 -0.24 -8.83 -23.71
C GLY A 9 0.93 -9.17 -24.65
N ILE A 10 1.61 -10.31 -24.45
CA ILE A 10 2.83 -10.66 -25.18
C ILE A 10 2.50 -11.41 -26.48
N LYS A 11 3.15 -11.02 -27.59
CA LYS A 11 3.05 -11.72 -28.88
C LYS A 11 3.86 -13.02 -28.85
N GLN A 12 3.35 -14.08 -29.48
CA GLN A 12 4.05 -15.37 -29.56
C GLN A 12 5.48 -15.25 -30.11
N ASN A 13 5.69 -14.41 -31.13
CA ASN A 13 7.01 -14.21 -31.74
C ASN A 13 8.04 -13.59 -30.78
N SER A 14 7.64 -12.62 -29.95
CA SER A 14 8.55 -12.00 -28.97
C SER A 14 8.95 -13.03 -27.89
N LEU A 15 7.98 -13.81 -27.42
CA LEU A 15 8.24 -14.86 -26.44
C LEU A 15 9.14 -15.99 -27.00
N ALA A 16 8.94 -16.35 -28.28
CA ALA A 16 9.74 -17.36 -28.97
C ALA A 16 11.20 -16.93 -29.13
N GLN A 17 11.42 -15.67 -29.56
CA GLN A 17 12.74 -15.08 -29.69
C GLN A 17 13.47 -15.07 -28.34
N LYS A 18 12.77 -14.69 -27.26
CA LYS A 18 13.33 -14.67 -25.90
C LYS A 18 13.68 -16.05 -25.37
N LEU A 19 12.90 -17.05 -25.73
CA LEU A 19 13.12 -18.45 -25.36
C LEU A 19 14.10 -19.18 -26.30
N GLY A 20 14.59 -18.54 -27.37
CA GLY A 20 15.48 -19.17 -28.34
C GLY A 20 14.85 -20.38 -29.03
N ILE A 21 13.53 -20.36 -29.25
CA ILE A 21 12.77 -21.44 -29.89
C ILE A 21 11.92 -20.87 -31.04
N SER A 22 11.37 -21.73 -31.90
CA SER A 22 10.43 -21.29 -32.92
C SER A 22 9.05 -20.96 -32.33
N ALA A 23 8.35 -20.01 -32.94
CA ALA A 23 6.98 -19.64 -32.55
C ALA A 23 6.00 -20.83 -32.68
N SER A 24 6.28 -21.78 -33.57
CA SER A 24 5.51 -23.04 -33.69
C SER A 24 5.55 -23.88 -32.42
N VAL A 25 6.66 -23.91 -31.67
CA VAL A 25 6.76 -24.64 -30.39
C VAL A 25 5.84 -24.04 -29.33
N ILE A 26 5.71 -22.71 -29.29
CA ILE A 26 4.78 -22.03 -28.39
C ILE A 26 3.34 -22.35 -28.80
N SER A 27 3.02 -22.25 -30.10
CA SER A 27 1.70 -22.58 -30.63
C SER A 27 1.28 -24.02 -30.33
N ASP A 28 2.21 -24.98 -30.42
CA ASP A 28 1.97 -26.39 -30.09
C ASP A 28 1.57 -26.59 -28.61
N TYR A 29 2.21 -25.88 -27.68
CA TYR A 29 1.85 -25.93 -26.25
C TYR A 29 0.55 -25.16 -25.95
N GLU A 30 0.29 -24.08 -26.68
CA GLU A 30 -0.92 -23.27 -26.49
C GLU A 30 -2.19 -23.91 -27.05
N SER A 31 -2.05 -24.67 -28.13
CA SER A 31 -3.14 -25.44 -28.77
C SER A 31 -3.37 -26.81 -28.14
N GLY A 32 -2.51 -27.23 -27.20
CA GLY A 32 -2.59 -28.56 -26.58
C GLY A 32 -2.12 -29.70 -27.46
N ARG A 33 -1.53 -29.42 -28.64
CA ARG A 33 -0.92 -30.43 -29.52
C ARG A 33 0.22 -31.16 -28.82
N ARG A 34 0.99 -30.46 -28.00
CA ARG A 34 1.95 -31.05 -27.06
C ARG A 34 1.33 -31.11 -25.67
N LYS A 35 1.22 -32.32 -25.12
CA LYS A 35 0.77 -32.53 -23.74
C LYS A 35 1.88 -32.13 -22.77
N SER A 36 1.51 -31.36 -21.75
CA SER A 36 2.28 -31.09 -20.54
C SER A 36 3.75 -30.67 -20.75
N PRO A 37 4.03 -29.35 -20.83
CA PRO A 37 5.41 -28.87 -20.86
C PRO A 37 6.18 -29.29 -19.60
N GLY A 38 7.44 -29.69 -19.76
CA GLY A 38 8.31 -30.04 -18.64
C GLY A 38 8.57 -28.84 -17.70
N ILE A 39 8.84 -29.11 -16.43
CA ILE A 39 9.02 -28.08 -15.38
C ILE A 39 10.07 -27.02 -15.75
N GLY A 40 11.17 -27.43 -16.41
CA GLY A 40 12.22 -26.52 -16.87
C GLY A 40 11.74 -25.57 -17.96
N PHE A 41 10.88 -26.04 -18.87
CA PHE A 41 10.26 -25.20 -19.89
C PHE A 41 9.25 -24.24 -19.27
N VAL A 42 8.42 -24.70 -18.32
CA VAL A 42 7.48 -23.85 -17.58
C VAL A 42 8.22 -22.72 -16.86
N ARG A 43 9.33 -23.03 -16.17
CA ARG A 43 10.16 -22.02 -15.49
C ARG A 43 10.70 -20.97 -16.48
N ARG A 44 11.26 -21.41 -17.61
CA ARG A 44 11.77 -20.51 -18.65
C ARG A 44 10.67 -19.64 -19.24
N PHE A 45 9.49 -20.21 -19.50
CA PHE A 45 8.31 -19.52 -20.00
C PHE A 45 7.85 -18.42 -19.03
N ILE A 46 7.70 -18.75 -17.74
CA ILE A 46 7.31 -17.78 -16.71
C ILE A 46 8.35 -16.65 -16.61
N ASN A 47 9.64 -16.98 -16.56
CA ASN A 47 10.71 -15.98 -16.50
C ASN A 47 10.71 -15.07 -17.73
N ALA A 48 10.43 -15.61 -18.91
CA ALA A 48 10.34 -14.82 -20.13
C ALA A 48 9.14 -13.86 -20.12
N LEU A 49 7.97 -14.28 -19.61
CA LEU A 49 6.81 -13.40 -19.43
C LEU A 49 7.12 -12.24 -18.47
N ILE A 50 7.74 -12.55 -17.33
CA ILE A 50 8.14 -11.54 -16.32
C ILE A 50 9.14 -10.54 -16.92
N GLN A 51 10.16 -11.02 -17.62
CA GLN A 51 11.19 -10.15 -18.20
C GLN A 51 10.63 -9.24 -19.31
N GLU A 52 9.71 -9.72 -20.13
CA GLU A 52 9.09 -8.89 -21.17
C GLU A 52 8.14 -7.83 -20.57
N ASP A 53 7.43 -8.14 -19.48
CA ASP A 53 6.62 -7.14 -18.76
C ASP A 53 7.49 -6.07 -18.07
N ILE A 54 8.59 -6.48 -17.42
CA ILE A 54 9.55 -5.55 -16.77
C ILE A 54 10.18 -4.58 -17.78
N LYS A 55 10.54 -5.07 -18.99
CA LYS A 55 11.08 -4.21 -20.06
C LYS A 55 10.11 -3.12 -20.53
N GLY A 56 8.80 -3.36 -20.38
CA GLY A 56 7.77 -2.37 -20.64
C GLY A 56 7.65 -1.38 -19.47
N ARG A 57 6.68 -1.63 -18.59
CA ARG A 57 6.42 -0.82 -17.38
C ARG A 57 6.36 -1.64 -16.09
N GLY A 58 6.47 -2.97 -16.18
CA GLY A 58 6.40 -3.90 -15.04
C GLY A 58 5.05 -3.93 -14.32
N GLY A 59 3.97 -3.46 -14.96
CA GLY A 59 2.67 -3.26 -14.31
C GLY A 59 2.01 -4.57 -13.87
N LEU A 60 2.07 -5.60 -14.70
CA LEU A 60 1.43 -6.87 -14.41
C LEU A 60 2.27 -7.72 -13.44
N THR A 61 3.60 -7.64 -13.54
CA THR A 61 4.53 -8.26 -12.59
C THR A 61 4.41 -7.60 -11.21
N LYS A 62 4.26 -6.27 -11.13
CA LYS A 62 3.99 -5.57 -9.85
C LYS A 62 2.64 -5.98 -9.26
N MET A 63 1.60 -6.05 -10.08
CA MET A 63 0.25 -6.46 -9.66
C MET A 63 0.18 -7.92 -9.18
N LEU A 64 0.95 -8.83 -9.80
CA LEU A 64 0.98 -10.26 -9.49
C LEU A 64 2.07 -10.64 -8.49
N SER A 65 3.00 -9.73 -8.20
CA SER A 65 3.93 -9.93 -7.09
C SER A 65 3.09 -9.98 -5.83
N PRO A 66 3.27 -10.99 -4.94
CA PRO A 66 2.76 -10.85 -3.59
C PRO A 66 3.32 -9.52 -3.10
N THR A 67 2.42 -8.57 -2.78
CA THR A 67 2.74 -7.19 -2.38
C THR A 67 4.07 -7.24 -1.65
N LYS A 68 5.14 -6.76 -2.31
CA LYS A 68 6.43 -6.70 -1.66
C LYS A 68 6.12 -5.80 -0.48
N LYS A 69 5.99 -6.36 0.73
CA LYS A 69 5.60 -5.62 1.93
C LYS A 69 6.57 -4.46 1.97
N SER A 70 6.08 -3.28 1.60
CA SER A 70 6.94 -2.12 1.57
C SER A 70 7.48 -2.00 2.98
N GLU A 71 8.78 -1.81 3.11
CA GLU A 71 9.36 -1.64 4.44
C GLU A 71 8.80 -0.37 5.12
N ALA A 72 8.16 0.51 4.35
CA ALA A 72 7.39 1.63 4.85
C ALA A 72 6.09 1.21 5.58
N ILE A 73 5.51 0.04 5.30
CA ILE A 73 4.29 -0.45 5.97
C ILE A 73 4.71 -1.37 7.13
N LEU A 74 4.65 -0.82 8.34
CA LEU A 74 5.03 -1.51 9.57
C LEU A 74 3.95 -2.51 10.03
N ASP A 75 2.68 -2.13 9.88
CA ASP A 75 1.53 -2.97 10.21
C ASP A 75 0.30 -2.54 9.40
N LEU A 76 -0.55 -3.49 9.03
CA LEU A 76 -1.79 -3.22 8.32
C LEU A 76 -2.84 -4.21 8.79
N ARG A 77 -4.03 -3.70 9.14
CA ARG A 77 -5.13 -4.54 9.58
C ARG A 77 -6.48 -4.01 9.10
N GLU A 78 -7.30 -4.93 8.62
CA GLU A 78 -8.71 -4.71 8.32
C GLU A 78 -9.57 -5.25 9.47
N PHE A 79 -10.72 -4.62 9.72
CA PHE A 79 -11.71 -5.04 10.69
C PHE A 79 -12.96 -5.58 10.02
N LEU A 80 -13.58 -6.58 10.65
CA LEU A 80 -14.86 -7.13 10.22
C LEU A 80 -16.04 -6.21 10.56
N THR A 81 -15.89 -5.42 11.63
CA THR A 81 -16.87 -4.43 12.09
C THR A 81 -16.18 -3.10 12.30
N PRO A 82 -16.81 -1.98 11.90
CA PRO A 82 -16.13 -0.70 11.97
C PRO A 82 -16.02 -0.21 13.42
N LEU A 83 -14.93 0.47 13.72
CA LEU A 83 -14.66 1.03 15.05
C LEU A 83 -14.88 2.54 15.07
N PRO A 84 -15.47 3.10 16.14
CA PRO A 84 -15.56 4.55 16.28
C PRO A 84 -14.18 5.21 16.38
N ILE A 85 -13.99 6.36 15.71
CA ILE A 85 -12.73 7.15 15.77
C ILE A 85 -12.28 7.40 17.21
N LYS A 86 -13.21 7.69 18.13
CA LYS A 86 -12.90 7.92 19.55
C LYS A 86 -12.19 6.72 20.21
N LYS A 87 -12.53 5.48 19.81
CA LYS A 87 -11.89 4.26 20.34
C LYS A 87 -10.44 4.20 19.89
N PHE A 88 -10.17 4.55 18.63
CA PHE A 88 -8.82 4.66 18.08
C PHE A 88 -7.97 5.70 18.82
N ILE A 89 -8.50 6.91 18.97
CA ILE A 89 -7.82 8.00 19.67
C ILE A 89 -7.45 7.58 21.09
N LYS A 90 -8.37 6.93 21.81
CA LYS A 90 -8.10 6.43 23.16
C LYS A 90 -7.01 5.35 23.18
N ALA A 91 -7.02 4.43 22.21
CA ALA A 91 -6.05 3.33 22.15
C ALA A 91 -4.62 3.81 21.90
N VAL A 92 -4.45 4.90 21.15
CA VAL A 92 -3.12 5.47 20.85
C VAL A 92 -2.69 6.57 21.82
N ASP A 93 -3.38 6.73 22.96
CA ASP A 93 -3.22 7.88 23.86
C ASP A 93 -3.17 9.22 23.10
N GLY A 94 -4.15 9.40 22.22
CA GLY A 94 -4.16 10.41 21.19
C GLY A 94 -4.62 11.77 21.68
N ARG A 95 -3.81 12.80 21.43
CA ARG A 95 -4.17 14.21 21.57
C ARG A 95 -4.66 14.78 20.24
N VAL A 96 -5.91 15.21 20.23
CA VAL A 96 -6.52 15.81 19.03
C VAL A 96 -5.91 17.19 18.75
N ILE A 97 -5.46 17.38 17.52
CA ILE A 97 -4.95 18.66 17.00
C ILE A 97 -6.01 19.35 16.14
N VAL A 98 -6.64 18.59 15.25
CA VAL A 98 -7.74 19.05 14.40
C VAL A 98 -8.89 18.09 14.56
N ARG A 99 -10.09 18.63 14.81
CA ARG A 99 -11.27 17.78 15.03
C ARG A 99 -11.75 17.09 13.76
N GLY A 100 -11.77 17.81 12.62
CA GLY A 100 -12.29 17.31 11.34
C GLY A 100 -13.71 16.72 11.44
N ASN A 101 -14.06 15.86 10.49
CA ASN A 101 -15.32 15.11 10.52
C ASN A 101 -15.28 13.92 11.49
N MET A 102 -15.14 14.19 12.79
CA MET A 102 -15.08 13.13 13.81
C MET A 102 -16.45 12.50 14.17
N LYS A 103 -17.56 13.05 13.67
CA LYS A 103 -18.92 12.72 14.15
C LYS A 103 -19.62 11.60 13.37
N GLY A 104 -19.20 11.30 12.14
CA GLY A 104 -19.90 10.35 11.27
C GLY A 104 -19.07 9.19 10.73
N SER A 105 -17.75 9.23 10.85
CA SER A 105 -16.87 8.27 10.20
C SER A 105 -16.48 7.12 11.12
N ALA A 106 -16.71 5.92 10.62
CA ALA A 106 -16.32 4.67 11.25
C ALA A 106 -15.03 4.18 10.58
N ILE A 107 -14.12 3.59 11.35
CA ILE A 107 -12.83 3.12 10.86
C ILE A 107 -12.90 1.62 10.60
N TRP A 108 -12.65 1.21 9.37
CA TRP A 108 -12.63 -0.19 8.93
C TRP A 108 -11.26 -0.85 8.98
N GLY A 109 -10.20 -0.09 9.23
CA GLY A 109 -8.87 -0.62 9.34
C GLY A 109 -7.84 0.43 9.71
N TYR A 110 -6.59 0.02 9.79
CA TYR A 110 -5.48 0.95 9.93
C TYR A 110 -4.25 0.49 9.16
N THR A 111 -3.37 1.45 8.88
CA THR A 111 -2.03 1.22 8.36
C THR A 111 -1.04 2.02 9.20
N VAL A 112 -0.03 1.33 9.75
CA VAL A 112 1.12 1.94 10.46
C VAL A 112 2.27 2.09 9.49
N ILE A 113 2.81 3.30 9.40
CA ILE A 113 3.65 3.75 8.30
C ILE A 113 4.92 4.38 8.85
N ASP A 114 6.09 3.88 8.46
CA ASP A 114 7.35 4.59 8.65
C ASP A 114 7.38 5.79 7.69
N SER A 115 7.26 7.01 8.23
CA SER A 115 7.14 8.21 7.40
C SER A 115 8.39 8.51 6.59
N ILE A 116 9.57 8.11 7.08
CA ILE A 116 10.84 8.38 6.44
C ILE A 116 11.00 7.44 5.25
N LYS A 117 10.76 6.14 5.47
CA LYS A 117 10.78 5.17 4.36
C LYS A 117 9.67 5.45 3.34
N ALA A 118 8.48 5.80 3.80
CA ALA A 118 7.35 6.09 2.93
C ALA A 118 7.67 7.18 1.90
N ILE A 119 8.27 8.30 2.33
CA ILE A 119 8.57 9.41 1.41
C ILE A 119 9.79 9.15 0.51
N LEU A 120 10.71 8.29 0.93
CA LEU A 120 11.94 7.98 0.19
C LEU A 120 11.77 6.84 -0.81
N GLU A 121 10.93 5.85 -0.49
CA GLU A 121 10.89 4.57 -1.20
C GLU A 121 9.58 4.32 -1.96
N LEU A 122 8.45 4.86 -1.49
CA LEU A 122 7.16 4.62 -2.15
C LEU A 122 7.04 5.48 -3.41
N SER A 123 6.73 4.83 -4.53
CA SER A 123 6.22 5.56 -5.69
C SER A 123 4.77 6.01 -5.47
N GLU A 124 4.26 6.87 -6.34
CA GLU A 124 2.86 7.32 -6.29
C GLU A 124 1.88 6.13 -6.27
N THR A 125 2.15 5.08 -7.04
CA THR A 125 1.30 3.88 -7.06
C THR A 125 1.41 3.07 -5.78
N ASP A 126 2.59 2.98 -5.18
CA ASP A 126 2.79 2.22 -3.94
C ASP A 126 2.21 2.94 -2.73
N PHE A 127 2.10 4.28 -2.78
CA PHE A 127 1.43 5.05 -1.74
C PHE A 127 -0.07 4.74 -1.66
N MET A 128 -0.68 4.30 -2.77
CA MET A 128 -2.08 3.86 -2.75
C MET A 128 -2.29 2.57 -1.95
N ASP A 129 -1.28 1.72 -1.84
CA ASP A 129 -1.35 0.48 -1.03
C ASP A 129 -1.53 0.79 0.47
N LEU A 130 -1.19 2.01 0.91
CA LEU A 130 -1.44 2.46 2.29
C LEU A 130 -2.93 2.47 2.66
N TYR A 131 -3.82 2.60 1.68
CA TYR A 131 -5.27 2.58 1.86
C TYR A 131 -5.89 1.18 1.90
N GLY A 132 -5.07 0.12 1.77
CA GLY A 132 -5.50 -1.28 1.83
C GLY A 132 -6.77 -1.59 1.03
N ALA A 133 -7.64 -2.45 1.56
CA ALA A 133 -8.88 -2.84 0.87
C ALA A 133 -10.01 -1.81 1.02
N ASN A 134 -10.01 -1.04 2.13
CA ASN A 134 -11.02 -0.02 2.43
C ASN A 134 -10.36 1.30 2.83
N THR A 135 -10.77 2.36 2.16
CA THR A 135 -10.22 3.71 2.25
C THR A 135 -10.69 4.45 3.51
N GLU A 136 -11.81 4.01 4.10
CA GLU A 136 -12.32 4.46 5.39
C GLU A 136 -11.48 3.91 6.56
N ARG A 137 -10.23 4.37 6.65
CA ARG A 137 -9.23 3.85 7.61
C ARG A 137 -8.45 4.94 8.33
N ALA A 138 -7.73 4.52 9.37
CA ALA A 138 -6.70 5.34 10.01
C ALA A 138 -5.33 5.15 9.34
N LEU A 139 -4.65 6.25 9.02
CA LEU A 139 -3.23 6.22 8.64
C LEU A 139 -2.40 6.73 9.82
N VAL A 140 -1.48 5.90 10.28
CA VAL A 140 -0.66 6.12 11.47
C VAL A 140 0.79 6.30 11.04
N PHE A 141 1.25 7.54 10.97
CA PHE A 141 2.59 7.90 10.55
C PHE A 141 3.53 7.94 11.75
N THR A 142 4.57 7.11 11.75
CA THR A 142 5.63 7.09 12.78
C THR A 142 6.88 7.83 12.32
N LYS A 143 7.83 8.07 13.24
CA LYS A 143 9.06 8.84 13.01
C LYS A 143 8.78 10.24 12.45
N VAL A 144 7.67 10.85 12.87
CA VAL A 144 7.25 12.16 12.39
C VAL A 144 7.92 13.26 13.22
N HIS A 145 8.59 14.19 12.56
CA HIS A 145 9.17 15.36 13.23
C HIS A 145 8.19 16.55 13.35
N THR A 146 7.55 16.95 12.24
CA THR A 146 6.69 18.15 12.18
C THR A 146 5.27 17.89 11.68
N GLY A 147 5.04 16.77 10.99
CA GLY A 147 3.76 16.44 10.35
C GLY A 147 3.56 17.03 8.95
N ARG A 148 4.45 17.89 8.45
CA ARG A 148 4.33 18.47 7.09
C ARG A 148 4.33 17.42 6.01
N SER A 149 5.36 16.58 5.92
CA SER A 149 5.48 15.57 4.86
C SER A 149 4.27 14.62 4.78
N PRO A 150 3.84 13.98 5.89
CA PRO A 150 2.63 13.16 5.88
C PRO A 150 1.41 13.91 5.37
N MET A 151 1.17 15.13 5.86
CA MET A 151 -0.03 15.88 5.47
C MET A 151 0.02 16.40 4.04
N ILE A 152 1.19 16.75 3.50
CA ILE A 152 1.35 17.09 2.08
C ILE A 152 1.03 15.87 1.21
N ALA A 153 1.54 14.68 1.56
CA ALA A 153 1.21 13.45 0.85
C ALA A 153 -0.31 13.17 0.88
N ILE A 154 -0.97 13.36 2.03
CA ILE A 154 -2.43 13.24 2.12
C ILE A 154 -3.16 14.30 1.29
N LYS A 155 -2.64 15.54 1.19
CA LYS A 155 -3.26 16.59 0.36
C LYS A 155 -3.29 16.23 -1.11
N VAL A 156 -2.20 15.66 -1.63
CA VAL A 156 -2.06 15.39 -3.07
C VAL A 156 -2.58 14.02 -3.50
N THR A 157 -2.90 13.14 -2.56
CA THR A 157 -3.43 11.80 -2.85
C THR A 157 -4.94 11.72 -2.67
N SER A 158 -5.58 10.84 -3.43
CA SER A 158 -6.99 10.47 -3.27
C SER A 158 -7.08 8.96 -3.33
N PRO A 159 -7.87 8.30 -2.46
CA PRO A 159 -8.88 8.84 -1.55
C PRO A 159 -8.30 9.48 -0.27
N LYS A 160 -9.14 10.14 0.56
CA LYS A 160 -8.73 10.71 1.85
C LYS A 160 -9.00 9.73 3.00
N PRO A 161 -8.09 9.60 3.99
CA PRO A 161 -8.30 8.73 5.13
C PRO A 161 -9.33 9.32 6.11
N SER A 162 -9.96 8.47 6.92
CA SER A 162 -10.91 8.89 7.95
C SER A 162 -10.25 9.46 9.20
N LEU A 163 -8.96 9.15 9.42
CA LEU A 163 -8.18 9.61 10.56
C LEU A 163 -6.69 9.60 10.21
N VAL A 164 -5.98 10.67 10.57
CA VAL A 164 -4.50 10.69 10.54
C VAL A 164 -3.96 10.80 11.96
N ILE A 165 -3.06 9.90 12.31
CA ILE A 165 -2.34 9.90 13.59
C ILE A 165 -0.86 10.11 13.29
N LEU A 166 -0.24 11.08 13.97
CA LEU A 166 1.20 11.32 13.93
C LEU A 166 1.85 10.81 15.22
N HIS A 167 2.95 10.08 15.08
CA HIS A 167 3.75 9.53 16.17
C HIS A 167 5.23 9.91 16.00
N GLY A 168 5.89 10.25 17.10
CA GLY A 168 7.29 10.71 17.12
C GLY A 168 7.47 12.21 17.37
N LEU A 169 6.38 12.96 17.58
CA LEU A 169 6.41 14.36 18.00
C LEU A 169 5.40 14.65 19.11
N LYS A 170 5.61 15.77 19.81
CA LYS A 170 4.64 16.33 20.76
C LYS A 170 3.60 17.19 20.05
N ALA A 171 2.39 17.26 20.60
CA ALA A 171 1.29 18.04 20.03
C ALA A 171 1.62 19.52 19.75
N GLY A 172 2.44 20.16 20.59
CA GLY A 172 2.87 21.55 20.39
C GLY A 172 3.83 21.75 19.21
N ASN A 173 4.43 20.67 18.70
CA ASN A 173 5.41 20.71 17.61
C ASN A 173 4.78 20.43 16.24
N VAL A 174 3.45 20.23 16.19
CA VAL A 174 2.73 20.03 14.92
C VAL A 174 2.77 21.32 14.12
N ASP A 175 3.24 21.21 12.89
CA ASP A 175 3.39 22.37 12.03
C ASP A 175 2.04 22.99 11.64
N LYS A 176 2.00 24.33 11.57
CA LYS A 176 0.79 25.08 11.22
C LYS A 176 0.24 24.71 9.84
N LEU A 177 1.10 24.44 8.86
CA LEU A 177 0.68 23.99 7.53
C LEU A 177 0.04 22.60 7.59
N ALA A 178 0.61 21.68 8.36
CA ALA A 178 0.06 20.33 8.53
C ALA A 178 -1.35 20.38 9.15
N ALA A 179 -1.52 21.18 10.21
CA ALA A 179 -2.82 21.41 10.82
C ALA A 179 -3.79 22.17 9.88
N GLY A 180 -3.29 23.10 9.07
CA GLY A 180 -4.07 23.82 8.06
C GLY A 180 -4.60 22.91 6.96
N ILE A 181 -3.77 21.99 6.45
CA ILE A 181 -4.18 20.96 5.49
C ILE A 181 -5.27 20.08 6.10
N ALA A 182 -5.07 19.57 7.31
CA ALA A 182 -6.07 18.72 7.98
C ALA A 182 -7.43 19.43 8.14
N LYS A 183 -7.43 20.73 8.47
CA LYS A 183 -8.66 21.54 8.54
C LYS A 183 -9.34 21.70 7.18
N ASN A 184 -8.56 22.02 6.14
CA ASN A 184 -9.10 22.25 4.80
C ASN A 184 -9.64 20.98 4.14
N GLU A 185 -9.01 19.83 4.40
CA GLU A 185 -9.47 18.52 3.91
C GLU A 185 -10.55 17.88 4.82
N ASP A 186 -10.92 18.53 5.92
CA ASP A 186 -11.85 18.03 6.95
C ASP A 186 -11.44 16.67 7.57
N ILE A 187 -10.12 16.45 7.71
CA ILE A 187 -9.54 15.21 8.23
C ILE A 187 -9.21 15.39 9.72
N PRO A 188 -9.69 14.49 10.61
CA PRO A 188 -9.23 14.44 11.99
C PRO A 188 -7.72 14.19 12.06
N LEU A 189 -6.99 15.08 12.76
CA LEU A 189 -5.54 14.98 12.96
C LEU A 189 -5.25 14.84 14.45
N VAL A 190 -4.50 13.80 14.79
CA VAL A 190 -4.20 13.40 16.17
C VAL A 190 -2.70 13.16 16.31
N VAL A 191 -2.16 13.48 17.48
CA VAL A 191 -0.80 13.09 17.87
C VAL A 191 -0.89 12.00 18.92
N SER A 192 -0.22 10.87 18.69
CA SER A 192 -0.08 9.80 19.68
C SER A 192 0.97 10.19 20.72
N ASN A 193 0.65 10.03 22.01
CA ASN A 193 1.62 10.23 23.10
C ASN A 193 2.38 8.95 23.48
N ILE A 194 2.11 7.82 22.83
CA ILE A 194 2.90 6.59 23.02
C ILE A 194 4.36 6.85 22.62
N ASP A 195 5.29 6.29 23.40
CA ASP A 195 6.73 6.56 23.25
C ASP A 195 7.40 5.74 22.14
N SER A 196 6.97 4.50 21.92
CA SER A 196 7.61 3.56 20.98
C SER A 196 6.67 3.05 19.89
N GLU A 197 7.23 2.81 18.70
CA GLU A 197 6.50 2.25 17.56
C GLU A 197 5.97 0.84 17.86
N GLU A 198 6.71 0.06 18.63
CA GLU A 198 6.33 -1.29 19.04
C GLU A 198 5.12 -1.27 19.97
N GLU A 199 5.11 -0.41 20.98
CA GLU A 199 3.97 -0.27 21.88
C GLU A 199 2.73 0.24 21.12
N LEU A 200 2.91 1.23 20.26
CA LEU A 200 1.84 1.77 19.41
C LEU A 200 1.20 0.67 18.56
N THR A 201 2.03 -0.12 17.87
CA THR A 201 1.58 -1.23 17.03
C THR A 201 0.88 -2.30 17.85
N ASN A 202 1.42 -2.66 19.01
CA ASN A 202 0.81 -3.64 19.91
C ASN A 202 -0.55 -3.19 20.46
N LYS A 203 -0.73 -1.90 20.78
CA LYS A 203 -2.02 -1.34 21.20
C LYS A 203 -3.04 -1.33 20.06
N LEU A 204 -2.62 -0.97 18.84
CA LEU A 204 -3.48 -1.02 17.65
C LEU A 204 -3.92 -2.45 17.31
N ARG A 205 -3.03 -3.44 17.44
CA ARG A 205 -3.37 -4.86 17.25
C ARG A 205 -4.39 -5.40 18.25
N LYS A 206 -4.58 -4.75 19.40
CA LYS A 206 -5.58 -5.14 20.41
C LYS A 206 -6.95 -4.47 20.22
N LEU A 207 -7.12 -3.58 19.23
CA LEU A 207 -8.37 -2.83 19.03
C LEU A 207 -9.55 -3.67 18.52
N ALA A 208 -9.27 -4.87 17.98
CA ALA A 208 -10.23 -5.82 17.44
C ALA A 208 -9.83 -7.25 17.78
#